data_AF-A0A1B1S2X3-F1
#
_entry.id   AF-A0A1B1S2X3-F1
#
_cell.length_a   1.000
_cell.length_b   1.000
_cell.length_c   1.000
_cell.angle_alpha   90.00
_cell.angle_beta   90.00
_cell.angle_gamma   90.00
#
_symmetry.space_group_name_H-M   'P 1'
#
loop_
_entity.id
_entity.type
_entity.pdbx_description
1 polymer ?
#
loop_
_entity_poly.entity_id
_entity_poly.type
_entity_poly.pdbx_seq_one_letter_code
_entity_poly.pdbx_strand_id
1 'polypeptide(L)' 'MTAYESYKVKVEKRYNKPLIDVMEELYVSKDLGPSVSAKELGIPRRVFVYFVNQYELKKLKFDDYKKKMSNLMNSQMIQ' A
#
# COMPACT_ATOMS: atom_id res chain seq x y z
N MET A 1 -11.91 1.30 -21.60
CA MET A 1 -11.10 1.45 -20.37
C MET A 1 -12.01 1.92 -19.25
N THR A 2 -12.07 1.24 -18.12
CA THR A 2 -12.87 1.73 -16.97
C THR A 2 -12.19 2.95 -16.35
N ALA A 3 -12.94 3.74 -15.58
CA ALA A 3 -12.37 4.89 -14.86
C ALA A 3 -11.24 4.48 -13.89
N TYR A 4 -11.23 3.25 -13.37
CA TYR A 4 -10.18 2.75 -12.48
C TYR A 4 -8.91 2.37 -13.25
N GLU A 5 -9.04 1.72 -14.41
CA GLU A 5 -7.89 1.36 -15.27
C GLU A 5 -7.12 2.58 -15.76
N SER A 6 -7.79 3.71 -16.02
CA SER A 6 -7.09 4.94 -16.39
C SER A 6 -6.21 5.49 -15.26
N TYR A 7 -6.64 5.39 -14.00
CA TYR A 7 -5.82 5.75 -12.86
C TYR A 7 -4.63 4.79 -12.69
N LYS A 8 -4.85 3.49 -12.87
CA LYS A 8 -3.78 2.49 -12.83
C LYS A 8 -2.69 2.83 -13.83
N VAL A 9 -3.04 2.96 -15.12
CA VAL A 9 -2.08 3.30 -16.18
C VAL A 9 -1.36 4.62 -15.92
N LYS A 10 -2.07 5.63 -15.39
CA LYS A 10 -1.46 6.94 -15.05
C LYS A 10 -0.40 6.81 -13.96
N VAL A 11 -0.68 6.03 -12.90
CA VAL A 11 0.26 5.80 -11.80
C VAL A 11 1.44 4.97 -12.29
N GLU A 12 1.19 3.87 -13.01
CA GLU A 12 2.24 2.99 -13.51
C GLU A 12 3.22 3.73 -14.44
N LYS A 13 2.71 4.59 -15.32
CA LYS A 13 3.54 5.44 -16.17
C LYS A 13 4.35 6.46 -15.38
N ARG A 14 3.77 7.07 -14.33
CA ARG A 14 4.46 8.08 -13.51
C ARG A 14 5.62 7.48 -12.72
N TYR A 15 5.42 6.32 -12.13
CA TYR A 15 6.41 5.69 -11.24
C TYR A 15 7.27 4.64 -11.93
N ASN A 16 6.97 4.28 -13.18
CA ASN A 16 7.60 3.20 -13.94
C ASN A 16 7.64 1.88 -13.15
N LYS A 17 6.55 1.58 -12.44
CA LYS A 17 6.37 0.42 -11.57
C LYS A 17 4.92 -0.06 -11.65
N PRO A 18 4.64 -1.36 -11.45
CA PRO A 18 3.29 -1.86 -11.24
C PRO A 18 2.56 -1.08 -10.15
N LEU A 19 1.25 -0.87 -10.31
CA LEU A 19 0.45 -0.11 -9.33
C LEU A 19 0.53 -0.73 -7.93
N ILE A 20 0.52 -2.07 -7.85
CA ILE A 20 0.58 -2.80 -6.59
C ILE A 20 1.86 -2.46 -5.80
N ASP A 21 3.03 -2.48 -6.43
CA ASP A 21 4.31 -2.17 -5.79
C ASP A 21 4.34 -0.75 -5.22
N VAL A 22 3.82 0.21 -5.99
CA VAL A 22 3.72 1.62 -5.55
C VAL A 22 2.80 1.74 -4.35
N MET A 23 1.65 1.05 -4.38
CA MET A 23 0.68 1.09 -3.29
C MET A 23 1.17 0.36 -2.04
N GLU A 24 1.88 -0.76 -2.18
CA GLU A 24 2.53 -1.46 -1.07
C GLU A 24 3.57 -0.58 -0.39
N GLU A 25 4.43 0.07 -1.18
CA GLU A 25 5.45 0.98 -0.64
C GLU A 25 4.81 2.10 0.21
N LEU A 26 3.74 2.72 -0.29
CA LEU A 26 3.05 3.80 0.41
C LEU A 26 2.23 3.31 1.62
N TYR A 27 1.41 2.29 1.43
CA TYR A 27 0.40 1.89 2.41
C TYR A 27 0.93 0.91 3.47
N VAL A 28 1.83 0.01 3.07
CA VAL A 28 2.40 -1.04 3.92
C VAL A 28 3.75 -0.58 4.45
N SER A 29 4.72 -0.31 3.58
CA SER A 29 6.10 -0.04 4.01
C SER A 29 6.24 1.30 4.73
N LYS A 30 5.64 2.37 4.19
CA LYS A 30 5.64 3.72 4.78
C LYS A 30 4.49 3.96 5.78
N ASP A 31 3.64 2.96 5.99
CA ASP A 31 2.48 3.00 6.89
C ASP A 31 1.51 4.17 6.64
N LEU A 32 1.45 4.71 5.42
CA LEU A 32 0.61 5.86 5.13
C LEU A 32 -0.88 5.50 5.10
N GLY A 33 -1.71 6.43 5.56
CA GLY A 33 -3.16 6.30 5.50
C GLY A 33 -3.69 6.53 4.08
N PRO A 34 -4.86 5.95 3.72
CA PRO A 34 -5.41 6.04 2.37
C PRO A 34 -5.60 7.45 1.80
N SER A 35 -5.87 8.44 2.67
CA SER A 35 -6.03 9.84 2.26
C SER A 35 -4.70 10.46 1.83
N VAL A 36 -3.62 10.17 2.55
CA VAL A 36 -2.28 10.71 2.27
C VAL A 36 -1.73 10.05 1.00
N SER A 37 -1.81 8.71 0.91
CA SER A 37 -1.34 7.98 -0.26
C SER A 37 -2.09 8.36 -1.54
N ALA A 38 -3.41 8.55 -1.47
CA ALA A 38 -4.19 9.01 -2.63
C ALA A 38 -3.77 10.41 -3.10
N LYS A 39 -3.47 11.32 -2.16
CA LYS A 39 -2.97 12.66 -2.46
C LYS A 39 -1.61 12.61 -3.15
N GLU A 40 -0.69 11.77 -2.65
CA GLU A 40 0.64 11.58 -3.24
C GLU A 40 0.57 11.02 -4.68
N LEU A 41 -0.31 10.05 -4.91
CA LEU A 41 -0.54 9.48 -6.24
C LEU A 41 -1.34 10.40 -7.18
N GLY A 42 -1.95 11.47 -6.66
CA GLY A 42 -2.81 12.37 -7.44
C GLY A 42 -4.06 11.67 -7.99
N ILE A 43 -4.67 10.81 -7.17
CA ILE A 43 -5.90 10.06 -7.50
C ILE A 43 -6.98 10.28 -6.42
N PRO A 44 -8.27 10.07 -6.74
CA PRO A 44 -9.32 10.12 -5.74
C PRO A 44 -9.14 9.06 -4.65
N ARG A 45 -9.45 9.42 -3.40
CA ARG A 45 -9.38 8.49 -2.25
C ARG A 45 -10.16 7.18 -2.49
N ARG A 46 -11.33 7.25 -3.13
CA ARG A 46 -12.14 6.06 -3.46
C ARG A 46 -11.43 5.08 -4.40
N VAL A 47 -10.62 5.62 -5.33
CA VAL A 47 -9.82 4.83 -6.27
C VAL A 47 -8.71 4.11 -5.51
N PHE A 48 -8.04 4.81 -4.59
CA PHE A 48 -7.04 4.19 -3.74
C PHE A 48 -7.63 3.04 -2.90
N VAL A 49 -8.78 3.26 -2.26
CA VAL A 49 -9.45 2.22 -1.45
C VAL A 49 -9.88 1.02 -2.30
N TYR A 50 -10.39 1.28 -3.51
CA TYR A 50 -10.74 0.23 -4.44
C TYR A 50 -9.54 -0.70 -4.68
N PHE A 51 -8.37 -0.15 -5.01
CA PHE A 51 -7.17 -0.95 -5.25
C PHE A 51 -6.61 -1.59 -3.97
N VAL A 52 -6.69 -0.94 -2.81
CA VAL A 52 -6.32 -1.55 -1.52
C VAL A 52 -7.12 -2.82 -1.27
N ASN A 53 -8.42 -2.81 -1.58
CA ASN A 53 -9.26 -3.99 -1.42
C ASN A 53 -8.99 -5.03 -2.53
N GLN A 54 -8.80 -4.61 -3.78
CA GLN A 54 -8.50 -5.52 -4.90
C GLN A 54 -7.19 -6.29 -4.70
N TYR A 55 -6.16 -5.63 -4.16
CA TYR A 55 -4.85 -6.24 -3.89
C TYR A 55 -4.72 -6.79 -2.46
N GLU A 56 -5.80 -6.80 -1.67
CA GLU A 56 -5.80 -7.26 -0.28
C GLU A 56 -4.73 -6.61 0.62
N LEU A 57 -4.32 -5.38 0.33
CA LEU A 57 -3.19 -4.71 1.02
C LEU A 57 -3.43 -4.48 2.51
N LYS A 58 -4.69 -4.48 2.97
CA LYS A 58 -5.02 -4.46 4.40
C LYS A 58 -4.52 -5.71 5.12
N LYS A 59 -4.69 -6.88 4.50
CA LYS A 59 -4.24 -8.15 5.05
C LYS A 59 -2.70 -8.19 5.06
N LEU A 60 -2.09 -7.81 3.95
CA LEU A 60 -0.63 -7.71 3.83
C LEU A 60 -0.02 -6.79 4.90
N LYS A 61 -0.63 -5.61 5.12
CA LYS A 61 -0.20 -4.65 6.15
C LYS A 61 -0.28 -5.25 7.56
N PHE A 62 -1.35 -5.98 7.85
CA PHE A 62 -1.53 -6.60 9.15
C PHE A 62 -0.53 -7.74 9.40
N ASP A 63 -0.25 -8.55 8.37
CA ASP A 63 0.73 -9.63 8.45
C ASP A 63 2.15 -9.08 8.61
N ASP A 64 2.51 -7.98 7.93
CA ASP A 64 3.77 -7.28 8.13
C ASP A 64 3.92 -6.73 9.56
N TYR A 65 2.85 -6.14 10.10
CA TYR A 65 2.82 -5.67 11.50
C TYR A 65 3.04 -6.82 12.49
N LYS A 66 2.37 -7.96 12.30
CA LYS A 66 2.58 -9.16 13.13
C LYS A 66 4.02 -9.64 13.07
N LYS A 67 4.60 -9.74 11.88
CA LYS A 67 6.00 -10.18 11.69
C LYS A 67 6.98 -9.25 12.41
N LYS A 68 6.81 -7.94 12.27
CA LYS A 68 7.61 -6.94 12.97
C LYS A 68 7.50 -7.08 14.50
N MET A 69 6.28 -7.28 15.01
CA MET A 69 6.04 -7.47 16.45
C MET A 69 6.69 -8.75 16.98
N SER A 70 6.57 -9.87 16.27
CA SER A 70 7.21 -11.13 16.65
C SER A 70 8.74 -11.01 16.68
N ASN A 71 9.33 -10.31 15.71
CA ASN A 71 10.77 -10.07 15.68
C ASN A 71 11.24 -9.19 16.85
N LEU A 72 10.46 -8.16 17.21
CA LEU A 72 10.74 -7.31 18.36
C LEU A 72 10.73 -8.11 19.67
N MET A 73 9.70 -8.93 19.88
CA MET A 73 9.59 -9.80 21.06
C MET A 73 10.74 -10.80 21.16
N ASN A 74 11.13 -11.42 20.04
CA ASN A 74 12.27 -12.34 20.01
C ASN A 74 13.60 -11.63 20.31
N SER A 75 13.77 -10.38 19.86
CA SER A 75 14.97 -9.59 20.15
C SER A 75 15.07 -9.17 21.61
N GLN A 76 13.95 -9.07 22.34
CA GLN A 76 13.92 -8.71 23.75
C GLN A 76 14.20 -9.89 24.69
N MET A 77 14.06 -11.13 24.21
CA MET A 77 14.35 -12.35 24.99
C MET A 77 15.79 -12.85 24.87
N ILE A 78 16.63 -12.19 24.06
CA ILE A 78 18.06 -12.53 23.85
C ILE A 78 18.99 -11.58 24.66
N GLN A 79 18.44 -10.72 25.52
CA GLN A 79 19.19 -9.90 26.49
C GLN A 79 19.02 -10.45 27.90
#